data_AF-A0A2J6HNW3-F1
#
_entry.id   AF-A0A2J6HNW3-F1
#
_cell.length_a   1.000
_cell.length_b   1.000
_cell.length_c   1.000
_cell.angle_alpha   90.00
_cell.angle_beta   90.00
_cell.angle_gamma   90.00
#
_symmetry.space_group_name_H-M   'P 1'
#
loop_
_entity.id
_entity.type
_entity.pdbx_description
1 polymer ?
#
loop_
_entity_poly.entity_id
_entity_poly.type
_entity_poly.pdbx_seq_one_letter_code
_entity_poly.pdbx_strand_id
1 'polypeptide(L)'
;MCTMRKCLFLVLLIIISIFSACTKEDVETPVSPSLSNFTFLKTNNPGLLNNVYTYIDGDKFYGSIPYDADISNLIASFDFVGSEVRIGSQIQNSGSTVNDFHEPVTYTVVGQNGMTKDYSIDIVRFTGLPVINIYTENGVEITSKDEYVAGFISIEDGNGLDSTSGNIYIRGRGHSTWYMHPKKPYQLKFENKTEVVGMPEDKKWIFLAEYSDKTLIRNRLAFEMGYISNLEWTPECKYGEVYINDDYRGTYNITQKVEESDNRVNIGSDGFLCEIDNSDHIEEGDIVFYSTRFTIQVKEPEITVESPEYEYIKNHIISFEDVLYSDNFMDPVNGYSKYIDVASFVDWYLINEIAKNVDSKDYSSMYFSLVPSEKIKMGPLWDFDLGFGNVDYADSQYPEGFWVMDHQWFSRLFEDPAFVEKVKTRFLFFRNNQDYFTQIIDDQADYLRWAQQENDNRWDLFGNYVWPNPVVYNTHIQEVNYLKYWFNERMKWLENAYMWM
;
A
#
# COMPACT_ATOMS: atom_id res chain seq x y z
N MET A 1 -51.53 -46.82 -80.50
CA MET A 1 -50.37 -47.20 -79.65
C MET A 1 -50.66 -46.68 -78.25
N CYS A 2 -51.05 -47.58 -77.32
CA CYS A 2 -50.31 -47.94 -76.09
C CYS A 2 -49.72 -46.73 -75.34
N THR A 3 -49.97 -46.44 -74.05
CA THR A 3 -50.28 -47.27 -72.86
C THR A 3 -50.63 -46.28 -71.70
N MET A 4 -51.77 -46.34 -71.00
CA MET A 4 -52.08 -47.08 -69.75
C MET A 4 -51.10 -46.83 -68.56
N ARG A 5 -51.49 -46.13 -67.48
CA ARG A 5 -51.92 -46.61 -66.11
C ARG A 5 -51.66 -45.45 -65.11
N LYS A 6 -52.26 -45.24 -63.92
CA LYS A 6 -53.31 -45.88 -63.09
C LYS A 6 -53.65 -44.93 -61.89
N CYS A 7 -54.93 -44.89 -61.51
CA CYS A 7 -55.55 -44.89 -60.16
C CYS A 7 -54.93 -44.08 -58.99
N LEU A 8 -55.75 -43.34 -58.20
CA LEU A 8 -56.49 -43.83 -57.00
C LEU A 8 -57.35 -42.70 -56.36
N PHE A 9 -58.50 -43.08 -55.77
CA PHE A 9 -59.49 -42.27 -55.03
C PHE A 9 -59.01 -41.91 -53.60
N LEU A 10 -59.48 -40.80 -53.01
CA LEU A 10 -59.71 -40.71 -51.56
C LEU A 10 -60.82 -39.72 -51.16
N VAL A 11 -61.61 -40.15 -50.18
CA VAL A 11 -62.84 -39.58 -49.61
C VAL A 11 -62.52 -38.66 -48.42
N LEU A 12 -63.29 -37.58 -48.27
CA LEU A 12 -63.21 -36.61 -47.17
C LEU A 12 -64.07 -37.05 -45.98
N LEU A 13 -63.53 -37.07 -44.77
CA LEU A 13 -64.30 -37.28 -43.53
C LEU A 13 -63.76 -36.38 -42.41
N ILE A 14 -64.65 -35.54 -41.88
CA ILE A 14 -64.43 -34.53 -40.83
C ILE A 14 -64.55 -35.20 -39.46
N ILE A 15 -63.57 -34.98 -38.58
CA ILE A 15 -63.62 -35.30 -37.15
C ILE A 15 -63.44 -33.99 -36.36
N ILE A 16 -64.41 -33.70 -35.50
CA ILE A 16 -64.46 -32.54 -34.59
C ILE A 16 -63.76 -32.94 -33.29
N SER A 17 -62.70 -32.21 -32.92
CA SER A 17 -61.97 -32.37 -31.65
C SER A 17 -62.51 -31.38 -30.60
N ILE A 18 -62.90 -31.91 -29.45
CA ILE A 18 -63.28 -31.13 -28.26
C ILE A 18 -62.00 -30.67 -27.57
N PHE A 19 -61.75 -29.36 -27.52
CA PHE A 19 -60.67 -28.77 -26.72
C PHE A 19 -61.15 -28.55 -25.28
N SER A 20 -60.56 -29.28 -24.33
CA SER A 20 -60.65 -28.98 -22.91
C SER A 20 -59.73 -27.80 -22.60
N ALA A 21 -60.27 -26.69 -22.11
CA ALA A 21 -59.51 -25.52 -21.69
C ALA A 21 -58.88 -25.79 -20.31
N CYS A 22 -57.57 -26.04 -20.28
CA CYS A 22 -56.76 -25.83 -19.07
C CYS A 22 -56.51 -24.32 -18.94
N THR A 23 -57.06 -23.69 -17.91
CA THR A 23 -56.56 -22.40 -17.42
C THR A 23 -55.18 -22.65 -16.80
N LYS A 24 -54.11 -22.20 -17.46
CA LYS A 24 -52.84 -21.99 -16.78
C LYS A 24 -53.09 -20.89 -15.74
N GLU A 25 -53.04 -21.24 -14.46
CA GLU A 25 -52.74 -20.23 -13.44
C GLU A 25 -51.38 -19.65 -13.81
N ASP A 26 -51.32 -18.34 -14.01
CA ASP A 26 -50.06 -17.62 -14.05
C ASP A 26 -49.42 -17.80 -12.67
N VAL A 27 -48.44 -18.69 -12.59
CA VAL A 27 -47.58 -18.81 -11.42
C VAL A 27 -46.78 -17.51 -11.37
N GLU A 28 -47.27 -16.52 -10.64
CA GLU A 28 -46.48 -15.35 -10.27
C GLU A 28 -45.16 -15.87 -9.70
N THR A 29 -44.06 -15.54 -10.36
CA THR A 29 -42.74 -15.87 -9.84
C THR A 29 -42.61 -15.12 -8.52
N PRO A 30 -42.35 -15.82 -7.39
CA PRO A 30 -42.33 -15.16 -6.10
C PRO A 30 -41.28 -14.05 -6.13
N VAL A 31 -41.70 -12.83 -5.82
CA VAL A 31 -40.82 -11.66 -5.82
C VAL A 31 -39.69 -11.93 -4.83
N SER A 32 -38.45 -11.92 -5.34
CA SER A 32 -37.29 -12.20 -4.51
C SER A 32 -37.11 -11.09 -3.46
N PRO A 33 -36.82 -11.45 -2.19
CA PRO A 33 -36.63 -10.45 -1.15
C PRO A 33 -35.47 -9.51 -1.47
N SER A 34 -35.68 -8.21 -1.29
CA SER A 34 -34.68 -7.19 -1.63
C SER A 34 -34.63 -6.04 -0.65
N LEU A 35 -33.45 -5.42 -0.54
CA LEU A 35 -33.16 -4.21 0.22
C LEU A 35 -32.64 -3.13 -0.73
N SER A 36 -33.04 -1.88 -0.53
CA SER A 36 -32.63 -0.74 -1.36
C SER A 36 -32.70 0.58 -0.58
N ASN A 37 -32.10 1.63 -1.13
CA ASN A 37 -32.13 2.99 -0.56
C ASN A 37 -31.65 3.10 0.91
N PHE A 38 -30.70 2.26 1.32
CA PHE A 38 -30.17 2.27 2.68
C PHE A 38 -29.42 3.60 2.96
N THR A 39 -29.91 4.38 3.91
CA THR A 39 -29.48 5.78 4.13
C THR A 39 -29.55 6.12 5.61
N PHE A 40 -28.67 6.99 6.10
CA PHE A 40 -28.79 7.58 7.44
C PHE A 40 -29.26 9.03 7.32
N LEU A 41 -30.55 9.26 7.62
CA LEU A 41 -31.14 10.59 7.53
C LEU A 41 -30.77 11.42 8.77
N LYS A 42 -30.39 12.69 8.55
CA LYS A 42 -30.11 13.65 9.61
C LYS A 42 -31.28 13.81 10.58
N THR A 43 -32.51 13.74 10.08
CA THR A 43 -33.73 13.87 10.90
C THR A 43 -33.84 12.77 11.96
N ASN A 44 -33.28 11.60 11.69
CA ASN A 44 -33.29 10.44 12.59
C ASN A 44 -31.99 10.34 13.39
N ASN A 45 -30.92 10.99 12.93
CA ASN A 45 -29.59 10.97 13.53
C ASN A 45 -29.11 12.41 13.77
N PRO A 46 -29.52 13.07 14.87
CA PRO A 46 -29.22 14.47 15.12
C PRO A 46 -27.72 14.83 15.17
N GLY A 47 -26.84 13.85 15.40
CA GLY A 47 -25.38 14.02 15.34
C GLY A 47 -24.82 14.16 13.91
N LEU A 48 -25.61 13.84 12.88
CA LEU A 48 -25.18 14.02 11.49
C LEU A 48 -25.37 15.47 11.02
N LEU A 49 -24.35 16.03 10.37
CA LEU A 49 -24.43 17.36 9.76
C LEU A 49 -25.38 17.39 8.54
N ASN A 50 -25.39 16.31 7.75
CA ASN A 50 -26.19 16.11 6.54
C ASN A 50 -26.69 14.64 6.47
N ASN A 51 -27.61 14.34 5.54
CA ASN A 51 -27.96 12.95 5.25
C ASN A 51 -26.72 12.22 4.70
N VAL A 52 -26.52 10.97 5.14
CA VAL A 52 -25.47 10.09 4.64
C VAL A 52 -26.11 9.02 3.76
N TYR A 53 -25.74 9.03 2.49
CA TYR A 53 -26.19 8.06 1.50
C TYR A 53 -25.17 6.93 1.39
N THR A 54 -25.64 5.69 1.31
CA THR A 54 -24.77 4.55 1.05
C THR A 54 -24.69 4.24 -0.44
N TYR A 55 -23.60 3.60 -0.82
CA TYR A 55 -23.35 3.00 -2.11
C TYR A 55 -23.67 1.52 -2.03
N ILE A 56 -23.99 0.89 -3.16
CA ILE A 56 -24.27 -0.54 -3.24
C ILE A 56 -23.33 -1.21 -4.23
N ASP A 57 -22.76 -2.34 -3.82
CA ASP A 57 -22.05 -3.27 -4.69
C ASP A 57 -22.50 -4.70 -4.39
N GLY A 58 -23.20 -5.32 -5.33
CA GLY A 58 -23.89 -6.59 -5.11
C GLY A 58 -24.88 -6.52 -3.93
N ASP A 59 -24.59 -7.28 -2.88
CA ASP A 59 -25.38 -7.35 -1.65
C ASP A 59 -24.73 -6.58 -0.47
N LYS A 60 -23.71 -5.75 -0.76
CA LYS A 60 -23.04 -4.89 0.22
C LYS A 60 -23.48 -3.44 0.06
N PHE A 61 -24.00 -2.85 1.12
CA PHE A 61 -24.11 -1.39 1.25
C PHE A 61 -22.90 -0.87 2.00
N TYR A 62 -22.34 0.26 1.55
CA TYR A 62 -21.22 0.88 2.22
C TYR A 62 -21.28 2.41 2.19
N GLY A 63 -20.67 3.06 3.17
CA GLY A 63 -20.63 4.52 3.24
C GLY A 63 -19.75 5.03 4.38
N SER A 64 -19.56 6.34 4.43
CA SER A 64 -18.85 7.00 5.52
C SER A 64 -19.74 8.02 6.22
N ILE A 65 -19.58 8.12 7.54
CA ILE A 65 -20.20 9.15 8.38
C ILE A 65 -19.14 10.18 8.82
N PRO A 66 -19.52 11.42 9.19
CA PRO A 66 -18.58 12.39 9.76
C PRO A 66 -17.86 11.85 11.00
N TYR A 67 -16.64 12.35 11.26
CA TYR A 67 -15.82 11.91 12.39
C TYR A 67 -16.53 12.01 13.75
N ASP A 68 -17.25 13.11 14.00
CA ASP A 68 -17.96 13.34 15.27
C ASP A 68 -19.30 12.58 15.41
N ALA A 69 -19.69 11.79 14.40
CA ALA A 69 -20.94 11.05 14.43
C ALA A 69 -20.84 9.79 15.31
N ASP A 70 -21.88 9.55 16.13
CA ASP A 70 -21.96 8.36 16.98
C ASP A 70 -22.35 7.13 16.15
N ILE A 71 -21.35 6.38 15.70
CA ILE A 71 -21.51 5.15 14.91
C ILE A 71 -22.20 4.01 15.68
N SER A 72 -22.22 4.08 17.02
CA SER A 72 -22.84 3.06 17.87
C SER A 72 -24.36 3.18 17.98
N ASN A 73 -24.90 4.35 17.61
CA ASN A 73 -26.31 4.70 17.78
C ASN A 73 -26.94 5.26 16.50
N LEU A 74 -26.72 4.60 15.35
CA LEU A 74 -27.28 5.04 14.08
C LEU A 74 -28.65 4.42 13.78
N ILE A 75 -29.55 5.23 13.26
CA ILE A 75 -30.88 4.85 12.77
C ILE A 75 -30.88 4.89 11.24
N ALA A 76 -30.93 3.72 10.61
CA ALA A 76 -31.02 3.58 9.16
C ALA A 76 -32.45 3.78 8.64
N SER A 77 -32.56 4.33 7.45
CA SER A 77 -33.77 4.37 6.61
C SER A 77 -33.51 3.58 5.34
N PHE A 78 -34.40 2.65 5.02
CA PHE A 78 -34.28 1.74 3.89
C PHE A 78 -35.65 1.36 3.34
N ASP A 79 -35.67 0.95 2.07
CA ASP A 79 -36.81 0.35 1.40
C ASP A 79 -36.55 -1.14 1.21
N PHE A 80 -37.59 -1.98 1.32
CA PHE A 80 -37.43 -3.41 1.12
C PHE A 80 -38.66 -4.04 0.47
N VAL A 81 -38.44 -5.16 -0.21
CA VAL A 81 -39.49 -6.06 -0.70
C VAL A 81 -39.40 -7.35 0.11
N GLY A 82 -40.41 -7.61 0.94
CA GLY A 82 -40.43 -8.75 1.86
C GLY A 82 -41.55 -8.63 2.89
N SER A 83 -41.62 -9.57 3.82
CA SER A 83 -42.49 -9.48 5.00
C SER A 83 -41.86 -8.68 6.13
N GLU A 84 -40.54 -8.74 6.30
CA GLU A 84 -39.80 -8.05 7.36
C GLU A 84 -38.29 -8.00 7.06
N VAL A 85 -37.57 -7.17 7.81
CA VAL A 85 -36.11 -7.10 7.83
C VAL A 85 -35.62 -7.34 9.25
N ARG A 86 -34.53 -8.10 9.42
CA ARG A 86 -33.98 -8.48 10.73
C ARG A 86 -32.46 -8.37 10.78
N ILE A 87 -31.92 -8.15 11.98
CA ILE A 87 -30.53 -8.47 12.34
C ILE A 87 -30.60 -9.59 13.36
N GLY A 88 -30.10 -10.77 13.01
CA GLY A 88 -30.33 -11.98 13.80
C GLY A 88 -31.84 -12.22 14.02
N SER A 89 -32.30 -12.15 15.27
CA SER A 89 -33.72 -12.27 15.62
C SER A 89 -34.46 -10.93 15.78
N GLN A 90 -33.76 -9.79 15.73
CA GLN A 90 -34.33 -8.47 16.01
C GLN A 90 -34.92 -7.84 14.75
N ILE A 91 -36.20 -7.47 14.78
CA ILE A 91 -36.89 -6.79 13.67
C ILE A 91 -36.34 -5.35 13.53
N GLN A 92 -36.01 -4.99 12.30
CA GLN A 92 -35.51 -3.68 11.92
C GLN A 92 -36.63 -2.86 11.28
N ASN A 93 -37.01 -1.77 11.94
CA ASN A 93 -38.00 -0.83 11.45
C ASN A 93 -37.27 0.38 10.85
N SER A 94 -37.40 0.55 9.54
CA SER A 94 -36.85 1.67 8.77
C SER A 94 -37.18 3.01 9.45
N GLY A 95 -36.14 3.81 9.72
CA GLY A 95 -36.24 5.13 10.34
C GLY A 95 -36.48 5.13 11.85
N SER A 96 -36.36 4.00 12.55
CA SER A 96 -36.62 3.95 14.00
C SER A 96 -35.75 2.99 14.80
N THR A 97 -35.28 1.88 14.23
CA THR A 97 -34.41 0.96 14.96
C THR A 97 -32.96 1.48 14.98
N VAL A 98 -32.41 1.60 16.18
CA VAL A 98 -31.01 1.99 16.43
C VAL A 98 -30.12 0.76 16.34
N ASN A 99 -28.97 0.88 15.69
CA ASN A 99 -27.96 -0.16 15.66
C ASN A 99 -26.54 0.44 15.79
N ASP A 100 -25.64 -0.42 16.23
CA ASP A 100 -24.21 -0.19 16.24
C ASP A 100 -23.61 -0.67 14.91
N PHE A 101 -22.83 0.19 14.25
CA PHE A 101 -22.15 -0.11 12.99
C PHE A 101 -20.61 0.00 13.08
N HIS A 102 -20.00 -0.15 14.26
CA HIS A 102 -18.53 -0.26 14.37
C HIS A 102 -17.98 -1.44 13.55
N GLU A 103 -18.79 -2.48 13.37
CA GLU A 103 -18.48 -3.64 12.54
C GLU A 103 -19.58 -3.83 11.48
N PRO A 104 -19.29 -4.46 10.34
CA PRO A 104 -20.30 -4.74 9.32
C PRO A 104 -21.51 -5.49 9.88
N VAL A 105 -22.71 -4.94 9.61
CA VAL A 105 -23.97 -5.47 10.14
C VAL A 105 -24.74 -6.20 9.05
N THR A 106 -25.09 -7.46 9.28
CA THR A 106 -25.89 -8.25 8.35
C THR A 106 -27.39 -8.01 8.56
N TYR A 107 -28.04 -7.43 7.56
CA TYR A 107 -29.49 -7.27 7.46
C TYR A 107 -30.08 -8.39 6.60
N THR A 108 -30.96 -9.20 7.19
CA THR A 108 -31.69 -10.27 6.50
C THR A 108 -33.08 -9.79 6.12
N VAL A 109 -33.39 -9.75 4.83
CA VAL A 109 -34.75 -9.52 4.31
C VAL A 109 -35.46 -10.87 4.20
N VAL A 110 -36.60 -11.01 4.87
CA VAL A 110 -37.46 -12.20 4.79
C VAL A 110 -38.53 -11.96 3.73
N GLY A 111 -38.63 -12.84 2.74
CA GLY A 111 -39.64 -12.82 1.69
C GLY A 111 -40.97 -13.41 2.15
N GLN A 112 -42.04 -13.10 1.42
CA GLN A 112 -43.41 -13.56 1.75
C GLN A 112 -43.59 -15.09 1.73
N ASN A 113 -42.72 -15.80 1.02
CA ASN A 113 -42.69 -17.26 0.93
C ASN A 113 -41.67 -17.90 1.90
N GLY A 114 -41.07 -17.13 2.81
CA GLY A 114 -40.07 -17.59 3.77
C GLY A 114 -38.64 -17.68 3.24
N MET A 115 -38.38 -17.38 1.95
CA MET A 115 -37.01 -17.22 1.46
C MET A 115 -36.36 -16.00 2.13
N THR A 116 -35.06 -16.06 2.38
CA THR A 116 -34.32 -14.91 2.93
C THR A 116 -33.24 -14.45 1.96
N LYS A 117 -32.85 -13.18 2.08
CA LYS A 117 -31.66 -12.65 1.44
C LYS A 117 -30.93 -11.72 2.40
N ASP A 118 -29.62 -11.92 2.51
CA ASP A 118 -28.75 -11.16 3.41
C ASP A 118 -28.07 -10.02 2.66
N TYR A 119 -27.92 -8.91 3.36
CA TYR A 119 -27.19 -7.73 2.91
C TYR A 119 -26.21 -7.32 3.99
N SER A 120 -24.96 -7.05 3.62
CA SER A 120 -23.94 -6.53 4.54
C SER A 120 -23.96 -5.01 4.51
N ILE A 121 -24.05 -4.37 5.68
CA ILE A 121 -24.01 -2.91 5.81
C ILE A 121 -22.69 -2.53 6.49
N ASP A 122 -21.80 -1.90 5.75
CA ASP A 122 -20.43 -1.58 6.16
C ASP A 122 -20.22 -0.06 6.19
N ILE A 123 -20.24 0.52 7.40
CA ILE A 123 -20.14 1.97 7.60
C ILE A 123 -18.86 2.27 8.33
N VAL A 124 -18.11 3.24 7.81
CA VAL A 124 -16.89 3.72 8.44
C VAL A 124 -17.06 5.13 8.98
N ARG A 125 -16.32 5.45 10.04
CA ARG A 125 -16.19 6.82 10.53
C ARG A 125 -15.12 7.54 9.72
N PHE A 126 -15.43 8.75 9.25
CA PHE A 126 -14.58 9.57 8.40
C PHE A 126 -14.08 8.81 7.15
N THR A 127 -12.86 8.26 7.20
CA THR A 127 -12.30 7.48 6.10
C THR A 127 -12.11 5.99 6.44
N GLY A 128 -12.38 5.60 7.68
CA GLY A 128 -12.11 4.26 8.21
C GLY A 128 -10.65 4.03 8.60
N LEU A 129 -9.78 5.01 8.38
CA LEU A 129 -8.39 4.99 8.85
C LEU A 129 -8.28 5.53 10.28
N PRO A 130 -7.25 5.14 11.04
CA PRO A 130 -6.92 5.77 12.32
C PRO A 130 -6.78 7.29 12.19
N VAL A 131 -7.30 8.03 13.16
CA VAL A 131 -7.20 9.49 13.24
C VAL A 131 -6.10 9.86 14.23
N ILE A 132 -5.12 10.63 13.76
CA ILE A 132 -3.93 11.03 14.51
C ILE A 132 -3.97 12.54 14.74
N ASN A 133 -4.28 12.93 15.97
CA ASN A 133 -4.31 14.32 16.41
C ASN A 133 -2.98 14.69 17.08
N ILE A 134 -2.28 15.68 16.53
CA ILE A 134 -1.02 16.20 17.06
C ILE A 134 -1.23 17.64 17.51
N TYR A 135 -0.92 17.92 18.77
CA TYR A 135 -0.99 19.24 19.39
C TYR A 135 0.43 19.68 19.75
N THR A 136 1.00 20.60 19.00
CA THR A 136 2.29 21.20 19.32
C THR A 136 2.16 22.15 20.50
N GLU A 137 3.20 22.25 21.32
CA GLU A 137 3.20 23.15 22.47
C GLU A 137 3.00 24.60 22.00
N ASN A 138 2.02 25.29 22.59
CA ASN A 138 1.59 26.64 22.18
C ASN A 138 1.13 26.79 20.71
N GLY A 139 0.85 25.70 20.00
CA GLY A 139 0.39 25.74 18.61
C GLY A 139 1.47 26.15 17.60
N VAL A 140 2.75 25.92 17.92
CA VAL A 140 3.89 26.26 17.07
C VAL A 140 3.89 25.43 15.78
N GLU A 141 4.13 26.07 14.63
CA GLU A 141 4.28 25.37 13.37
C GLU A 141 5.59 24.58 13.29
N ILE A 142 5.55 23.43 12.61
CA ILE A 142 6.72 22.57 12.39
C ILE A 142 7.39 23.00 11.09
N THR A 143 8.39 23.87 11.17
CA THR A 143 9.04 24.49 10.00
C THR A 143 10.50 24.10 9.81
N SER A 144 11.05 23.21 10.65
CA SER A 144 12.45 22.79 10.61
C SER A 144 12.57 21.28 10.44
N LYS A 145 13.59 20.85 9.68
CA LYS A 145 14.00 19.44 9.67
C LYS A 145 14.88 19.10 10.86
N ASP A 146 15.51 20.06 11.52
CA ASP A 146 16.59 19.79 12.49
C ASP A 146 16.12 20.01 13.93
N GLU A 147 15.17 20.92 14.11
CA GLU A 147 14.65 21.28 15.42
C GLU A 147 13.34 20.55 15.71
N TYR A 148 13.34 19.83 16.83
CA TYR A 148 12.16 19.17 17.35
C TYR A 148 11.24 20.16 18.08
N VAL A 149 9.95 20.12 17.73
CA VAL A 149 8.87 20.80 18.44
C VAL A 149 8.23 19.81 19.40
N ALA A 150 8.14 20.16 20.69
CA ALA A 150 7.44 19.35 21.68
C ALA A 150 5.91 19.41 21.47
N GLY A 151 5.21 18.35 21.83
CA GLY A 151 3.76 18.29 21.71
C GLY A 151 3.14 17.06 22.36
N PHE A 152 1.85 16.90 22.13
CA PHE A 152 1.04 15.77 22.57
C PHE A 152 0.36 15.13 21.36
N ILE A 153 0.31 13.80 21.32
CA ILE A 153 -0.40 13.03 20.29
C ILE A 153 -1.55 12.26 20.92
N SER A 154 -2.66 12.15 20.17
CA SER A 154 -3.73 11.18 20.41
C SER A 154 -4.01 10.45 19.10
N ILE A 155 -4.00 9.14 19.13
CA ILE A 155 -4.27 8.25 18.00
C ILE A 155 -5.52 7.48 18.36
N GLU A 156 -6.57 7.61 17.56
CA GLU A 156 -7.78 6.80 17.66
C GLU A 156 -7.81 5.85 16.47
N ASP A 157 -8.22 4.60 16.69
CA ASP A 157 -8.45 3.68 15.57
C ASP A 157 -9.60 4.19 14.65
N GLY A 158 -9.76 3.59 13.47
CA GLY A 158 -10.79 3.99 12.51
C GLY A 158 -12.24 3.86 13.01
N ASN A 159 -12.44 3.17 14.14
CA ASN A 159 -13.72 2.94 14.80
C ASN A 159 -13.91 3.83 16.05
N GLY A 160 -12.86 4.51 16.51
CA GLY A 160 -12.83 5.31 17.74
C GLY A 160 -12.86 4.47 19.03
N LEU A 161 -12.41 3.21 19.00
CA LEU A 161 -12.49 2.27 20.12
C LEU A 161 -11.18 2.18 20.91
N ASP A 162 -10.04 2.06 20.21
CA ASP A 162 -8.72 2.06 20.82
C ASP A 162 -8.06 3.44 20.71
N SER A 163 -7.37 3.85 21.79
CA SER A 163 -6.62 5.10 21.80
C SER A 163 -5.21 4.97 22.39
N THR A 164 -4.23 5.44 21.64
CA THR A 164 -2.84 5.63 22.10
C THR A 164 -2.58 7.12 22.22
N SER A 165 -1.99 7.56 23.33
CA SER A 165 -1.63 8.98 23.50
C SER A 165 -0.33 9.14 24.27
N GLY A 166 0.31 10.30 24.11
CA GLY A 166 1.54 10.58 24.83
C GLY A 166 2.23 11.87 24.42
N ASN A 167 3.27 12.22 25.18
CA ASN A 167 4.16 13.32 24.81
C ASN A 167 5.07 12.90 23.66
N ILE A 168 5.26 13.82 22.73
CA ILE A 168 6.05 13.63 21.53
C ILE A 168 6.97 14.83 21.27
N TYR A 169 7.93 14.59 20.40
CA TYR A 169 8.74 15.57 19.73
C TYR A 169 8.59 15.33 18.22
N ILE A 170 8.24 16.35 17.45
CA ILE A 170 8.04 16.24 16.01
C ILE A 170 8.90 17.26 15.26
N ARG A 171 9.51 16.83 14.15
CA ARG A 171 10.27 17.67 13.22
C ARG A 171 9.92 17.32 11.79
N GLY A 172 10.24 18.20 10.86
CA GLY A 172 10.24 17.90 9.44
C GLY A 172 11.24 16.81 9.06
N ARG A 173 11.04 16.19 7.90
CA ARG A 173 12.03 15.26 7.33
C ARG A 173 12.05 15.31 5.81
N GLY A 174 12.89 14.48 5.21
CA GLY A 174 12.98 14.34 3.76
C GLY A 174 13.92 15.36 3.13
N HIS A 175 14.14 15.20 1.84
CA HIS A 175 14.99 16.09 1.05
C HIS A 175 14.13 16.90 0.08
N SER A 176 13.95 16.45 -1.16
CA SER A 176 13.09 17.09 -2.17
C SER A 176 11.67 17.31 -1.66
N THR A 177 11.08 16.30 -1.01
CA THR A 177 9.70 16.36 -0.49
C THR A 177 9.48 17.47 0.53
N TRP A 178 10.48 17.79 1.34
CA TRP A 178 10.42 18.89 2.29
C TRP A 178 10.39 20.26 1.60
N TYR A 179 11.17 20.44 0.53
CA TYR A 179 11.33 21.75 -0.11
C TYR A 179 10.31 22.01 -1.24
N MET A 180 9.89 20.95 -1.95
CA MET A 180 9.08 21.08 -3.16
C MET A 180 7.57 20.95 -2.93
N HIS A 181 7.14 20.24 -1.89
CA HIS A 181 5.71 19.93 -1.69
C HIS A 181 5.08 20.75 -0.58
N PRO A 182 3.80 21.17 -0.72
CA PRO A 182 3.09 21.90 0.32
C PRO A 182 2.71 20.99 1.51
N LYS A 183 2.41 19.71 1.25
CA LYS A 183 2.22 18.71 2.31
C LYS A 183 3.57 18.19 2.77
N LYS A 184 3.92 18.43 4.03
CA LYS A 184 5.25 18.13 4.58
C LYS A 184 5.27 16.74 5.24
N PRO A 185 6.31 15.93 5.01
CA PRO A 185 6.53 14.71 5.78
C PRO A 185 7.19 15.02 7.13
N TYR A 186 6.94 14.16 8.13
CA TYR A 186 7.44 14.37 9.48
C TYR A 186 8.16 13.13 10.06
N GLN A 187 9.08 13.39 10.99
CA GLN A 187 9.58 12.39 11.91
C GLN A 187 9.06 12.73 13.31
N LEU A 188 8.28 11.82 13.87
CA LEU A 188 7.77 11.89 15.22
C LEU A 188 8.64 11.04 16.15
N LYS A 189 8.85 11.49 17.38
CA LYS A 189 9.57 10.79 18.43
C LYS A 189 8.77 10.84 19.73
N PHE A 190 8.37 9.69 20.26
CA PHE A 190 7.75 9.59 21.58
C PHE A 190 8.78 9.73 22.70
N GLU A 191 8.33 10.20 23.87
CA GLU A 191 9.14 10.24 25.09
C GLU A 191 9.58 8.83 25.53
N ASN A 192 8.67 7.86 25.45
CA ASN A 192 8.90 6.43 25.72
C ASN A 192 8.65 5.60 24.45
N LYS A 193 9.13 4.36 24.38
CA LYS A 193 8.71 3.45 23.28
C LYS A 193 7.19 3.32 23.31
N THR A 194 6.55 3.37 22.15
CA THR A 194 5.09 3.37 22.05
C THR A 194 4.66 2.64 20.77
N GLU A 195 3.68 1.76 20.91
CA GLU A 195 2.99 1.11 19.79
C GLU A 195 2.19 2.14 18.99
N VAL A 196 2.27 2.10 17.67
CA VAL A 196 1.55 3.03 16.79
C VAL A 196 0.76 2.23 15.78
N VAL A 197 -0.57 2.37 15.82
CA VAL A 197 -1.53 1.73 14.91
C VAL A 197 -1.31 0.21 14.71
N GLY A 198 -1.02 -0.48 15.82
CA GLY A 198 -0.79 -1.93 15.86
C GLY A 198 0.60 -2.39 15.44
N MET A 199 1.51 -1.47 15.09
CA MET A 199 2.91 -1.80 14.79
C MET A 199 3.75 -1.83 16.08
N PRO A 200 4.71 -2.78 16.22
CA PRO A 200 5.50 -2.96 17.44
C PRO A 200 6.12 -1.67 17.99
N GLU A 201 6.15 -1.55 19.33
CA GLU A 201 6.58 -0.33 19.99
C GLU A 201 8.01 0.10 19.64
N ASP A 202 8.17 1.40 19.38
CA ASP A 202 9.47 2.04 19.23
C ASP A 202 9.36 3.54 19.53
N LYS A 203 10.48 4.25 19.55
CA LYS A 203 10.53 5.68 19.86
C LYS A 203 10.20 6.56 18.67
N LYS A 204 10.69 6.26 17.46
CA LYS A 204 10.57 7.18 16.30
C LYS A 204 9.69 6.60 15.21
N TRP A 205 8.80 7.41 14.65
CA TRP A 205 7.87 7.02 13.59
C TRP A 205 7.93 8.01 12.45
N ILE A 206 7.77 7.51 11.23
CA ILE A 206 7.84 8.32 10.03
C ILE A 206 6.43 8.52 9.47
N PHE A 207 6.12 9.77 9.18
CA PHE A 207 4.87 10.18 8.57
C PHE A 207 5.20 10.58 7.13
N LEU A 208 5.12 9.63 6.21
CA LEU A 208 5.32 9.88 4.78
C LEU A 208 4.10 10.58 4.23
N ALA A 209 4.32 11.74 3.61
CA ALA A 209 3.25 12.56 3.06
C ALA A 209 2.64 11.97 1.78
N GLU A 210 3.40 11.12 1.07
CA GLU A 210 3.02 10.48 -0.21
C GLU A 210 2.47 11.51 -1.22
N TYR A 211 2.98 12.75 -1.19
CA TYR A 211 2.35 13.86 -1.92
C TYR A 211 2.42 13.66 -3.45
N SER A 212 3.54 13.13 -3.93
CA SER A 212 3.74 12.81 -5.35
C SER A 212 3.19 11.44 -5.73
N ASP A 213 2.91 10.55 -4.77
CA ASP A 213 2.22 9.31 -5.07
C ASP A 213 0.71 9.51 -4.93
N LYS A 214 0.07 9.97 -6.00
CA LYS A 214 -1.40 10.15 -6.03
C LYS A 214 -2.21 8.87 -5.84
N THR A 215 -1.57 7.70 -5.93
CA THR A 215 -2.23 6.43 -5.57
C THR A 215 -2.19 6.16 -4.07
N LEU A 216 -1.17 6.71 -3.39
CA LEU A 216 -0.72 6.41 -2.03
C LEU A 216 -0.19 4.97 -1.82
N ILE A 217 -0.04 4.15 -2.88
CA ILE A 217 0.14 2.69 -2.80
C ILE A 217 1.59 2.24 -3.08
N ARG A 218 2.43 3.03 -3.76
CA ARG A 218 3.71 2.55 -4.33
C ARG A 218 4.71 2.10 -3.27
N ASN A 219 4.86 2.86 -2.19
CA ASN A 219 5.66 2.44 -1.02
C ASN A 219 5.12 1.14 -0.42
N ARG A 220 3.80 1.06 -0.21
CA ARG A 220 3.15 -0.14 0.33
C ARG A 220 3.40 -1.37 -0.55
N LEU A 221 3.26 -1.23 -1.87
CA LEU A 221 3.45 -2.33 -2.82
C LEU A 221 4.88 -2.89 -2.77
N ALA A 222 5.89 -2.01 -2.68
CA ALA A 222 7.28 -2.45 -2.53
C ALA A 222 7.51 -3.19 -1.20
N PHE A 223 6.92 -2.71 -0.10
CA PHE A 223 7.02 -3.40 1.20
C PHE A 223 6.32 -4.76 1.20
N GLU A 224 5.19 -4.90 0.50
CA GLU A 224 4.51 -6.20 0.34
C GLU A 224 5.38 -7.23 -0.41
N MET A 225 6.18 -6.77 -1.38
CA MET A 225 7.20 -7.63 -2.00
C MET A 225 8.31 -8.00 -1.01
N GLY A 226 8.72 -7.05 -0.16
CA GLY A 226 9.70 -7.24 0.90
C GLY A 226 9.28 -8.29 1.94
N TYR A 227 8.02 -8.29 2.39
CA TYR A 227 7.53 -9.26 3.38
C TYR A 227 7.58 -10.71 2.92
N ILE A 228 7.53 -10.98 1.61
CA ILE A 228 7.64 -12.33 1.04
C ILE A 228 9.03 -12.63 0.45
N SER A 229 10.00 -11.76 0.73
CA SER A 229 11.38 -11.85 0.24
C SER A 229 12.32 -12.55 1.23
N ASN A 230 13.61 -12.61 0.90
CA ASN A 230 14.70 -13.03 1.78
C ASN A 230 15.41 -11.84 2.46
N LEU A 231 14.84 -10.63 2.39
CA LEU A 231 15.35 -9.50 3.14
C LEU A 231 15.13 -9.75 4.63
N GLU A 232 16.12 -9.37 5.45
CA GLU A 232 16.09 -9.64 6.90
C GLU A 232 14.97 -8.87 7.61
N TRP A 233 14.67 -7.67 7.12
CA TRP A 233 13.59 -6.83 7.62
C TRP A 233 13.06 -5.91 6.51
N THR A 234 11.76 -5.62 6.56
CA THR A 234 11.08 -4.63 5.71
C THR A 234 10.20 -3.77 6.62
N PRO A 235 10.20 -2.43 6.46
CA PRO A 235 9.41 -1.56 7.32
C PRO A 235 7.93 -1.92 7.28
N GLU A 236 7.31 -2.04 8.45
CA GLU A 236 5.85 -2.03 8.54
C GLU A 236 5.31 -0.62 8.25
N CYS A 237 4.13 -0.57 7.64
CA CYS A 237 3.43 0.68 7.41
C CYS A 237 1.91 0.54 7.50
N LYS A 238 1.24 1.62 7.89
CA LYS A 238 -0.21 1.76 8.05
C LYS A 238 -0.61 3.18 7.69
N TYR A 239 -1.79 3.38 7.11
CA TYR A 239 -2.28 4.73 6.83
C TYR A 239 -2.97 5.35 8.04
N GLY A 240 -2.97 6.67 8.11
CA GLY A 240 -3.72 7.42 9.13
C GLY A 240 -4.03 8.84 8.67
N GLU A 241 -5.12 9.39 9.17
CA GLU A 241 -5.56 10.76 8.92
C GLU A 241 -4.96 11.70 9.96
N VAL A 242 -4.15 12.66 9.51
CA VAL A 242 -3.33 13.46 10.42
C VAL A 242 -3.92 14.86 10.58
N TYR A 243 -4.09 15.29 11.82
CA TYR A 243 -4.42 16.65 12.22
C TYR A 243 -3.25 17.24 13.01
N ILE A 244 -2.88 18.48 12.71
CA ILE A 244 -1.85 19.21 13.48
C ILE A 244 -2.46 20.53 13.93
N ASN A 245 -2.58 20.71 15.25
CA ASN A 245 -3.26 21.85 15.88
C ASN A 245 -4.66 22.08 15.30
N ASP A 246 -5.48 21.02 15.27
CA ASP A 246 -6.84 20.98 14.71
C ASP A 246 -6.94 21.22 13.18
N ASP A 247 -5.82 21.44 12.48
CA ASP A 247 -5.79 21.56 11.02
C ASP A 247 -5.53 20.21 10.36
N TYR A 248 -6.49 19.75 9.54
CA TYR A 248 -6.36 18.51 8.78
C TYR A 248 -5.23 18.61 7.75
N ARG A 249 -4.26 17.69 7.83
CA ARG A 249 -3.07 17.63 6.98
C ARG A 249 -3.15 16.55 5.90
N GLY A 250 -4.25 15.81 5.80
CA GLY A 250 -4.42 14.72 4.83
C GLY A 250 -4.00 13.35 5.37
N THR A 251 -4.07 12.36 4.50
CA THR A 251 -3.73 10.95 4.77
C THR A 251 -2.22 10.72 4.69
N TYR A 252 -1.60 10.14 5.71
CA TYR A 252 -0.18 9.81 5.70
C TYR A 252 0.02 8.29 5.71
N ASN A 253 1.12 7.84 5.10
CA ASN A 253 1.63 6.50 5.29
C ASN A 253 2.58 6.52 6.51
N ILE A 254 2.10 5.99 7.63
CA ILE A 254 2.83 5.91 8.89
C ILE A 254 3.68 4.65 8.86
N THR A 255 5.00 4.79 8.95
CA THR A 255 5.92 3.66 8.81
C THR A 255 6.99 3.66 9.89
N GLN A 256 7.46 2.45 10.19
CA GLN A 256 8.67 2.25 10.98
C GLN A 256 9.86 2.96 10.32
N LYS A 257 10.68 3.63 11.12
CA LYS A 257 11.91 4.24 10.60
C LYS A 257 12.96 3.15 10.36
N VAL A 258 13.70 3.24 9.26
CA VAL A 258 14.93 2.46 9.06
C VAL A 258 15.97 2.90 10.10
N GLU A 259 16.07 2.12 11.17
CA GLU A 259 17.03 2.28 12.26
C GLU A 259 17.21 0.96 13.00
N GLU A 260 18.28 0.87 13.80
CA GLU A 260 18.55 -0.28 14.65
C GLU A 260 17.52 -0.34 15.79
N SER A 261 16.86 -1.49 15.90
CA SER A 261 16.13 -1.90 17.11
C SER A 261 15.73 -3.38 17.01
N ASP A 262 15.38 -4.00 18.16
CA ASP A 262 14.88 -5.38 18.21
C ASP A 262 13.63 -5.62 17.35
N ASN A 263 12.83 -4.57 17.10
CA ASN A 263 11.60 -4.62 16.30
C ASN A 263 11.79 -4.17 14.84
N ARG A 264 13.04 -3.87 14.44
CA ARG A 264 13.40 -3.27 13.15
C ARG A 264 14.62 -3.96 12.54
N VAL A 265 15.64 -3.19 12.16
CA VAL A 265 16.92 -3.73 11.70
C VAL A 265 17.68 -4.26 12.92
N ASN A 266 17.53 -5.56 13.19
CA ASN A 266 18.17 -6.19 14.32
C ASN A 266 19.62 -6.60 13.98
N ILE A 267 20.56 -5.72 14.32
CA ILE A 267 22.00 -5.89 14.05
C ILE A 267 22.85 -6.03 15.33
N GLY A 268 22.21 -6.12 16.49
CA GLY A 268 22.88 -6.22 17.78
C GLY A 268 23.78 -5.02 18.11
N SER A 269 24.66 -5.17 19.11
CA SER A 269 25.52 -4.08 19.59
C SER A 269 26.70 -3.74 18.69
N ASP A 270 27.12 -4.69 17.85
CA ASP A 270 28.37 -4.62 17.10
C ASP A 270 28.15 -4.49 15.59
N GLY A 271 26.89 -4.59 15.15
CA GLY A 271 26.54 -4.50 13.74
C GLY A 271 26.41 -3.07 13.25
N PHE A 272 26.43 -2.94 11.93
CA PHE A 272 26.38 -1.67 11.21
C PHE A 272 25.14 -1.63 10.32
N LEU A 273 24.44 -0.49 10.31
CA LEU A 273 23.48 -0.13 9.29
C LEU A 273 24.07 1.03 8.48
N CYS A 274 24.18 0.83 7.17
CA CYS A 274 24.79 1.79 6.26
C CYS A 274 23.82 2.17 5.13
N GLU A 275 24.04 3.34 4.56
CA GLU A 275 23.31 3.87 3.41
C GLU A 275 24.32 4.32 2.34
N ILE A 276 24.11 3.90 1.09
CA ILE A 276 24.80 4.48 -0.07
C ILE A 276 24.07 5.77 -0.43
N ASP A 277 24.78 6.90 -0.36
CA ASP A 277 24.16 8.22 -0.57
C ASP A 277 25.04 9.15 -1.41
N ASN A 278 24.52 10.32 -1.73
CA ASN A 278 25.24 11.37 -2.43
C ASN A 278 25.89 12.32 -1.40
N SER A 279 27.06 12.88 -1.75
CA SER A 279 27.72 13.91 -0.94
C SER A 279 26.83 15.13 -0.65
N ASP A 280 25.87 15.43 -1.53
CA ASP A 280 24.94 16.56 -1.36
C ASP A 280 23.85 16.31 -0.29
N HIS A 281 23.68 15.07 0.17
CA HIS A 281 22.72 14.69 1.21
C HIS A 281 23.35 14.53 2.60
N ILE A 282 24.68 14.63 2.69
CA ILE A 282 25.41 14.50 3.95
C ILE A 282 25.24 15.77 4.79
N GLU A 283 24.77 15.60 6.02
CA GLU A 283 24.57 16.69 6.99
C GLU A 283 25.75 16.80 7.98
N GLU A 284 25.87 17.94 8.66
CA GLU A 284 26.93 18.13 9.66
C GLU A 284 26.75 17.15 10.82
N GLY A 285 27.79 16.37 11.11
CA GLY A 285 27.78 15.34 12.15
C GLY A 285 27.57 13.91 11.63
N ASP A 286 27.23 13.75 10.35
CA ASP A 286 27.13 12.43 9.73
C ASP A 286 28.48 11.71 9.67
N ILE A 287 28.45 10.42 9.99
CA ILE A 287 29.63 9.55 9.87
C ILE A 287 29.65 8.97 8.46
N VAL A 288 30.61 9.42 7.65
CA VAL A 288 30.71 9.04 6.24
C VAL A 288 32.12 8.57 5.92
N PHE A 289 32.23 7.53 5.09
CA PHE A 289 33.46 7.16 4.42
C PHE A 289 33.24 7.01 2.91
N TYR A 290 34.33 7.13 2.16
CA TYR A 290 34.33 6.89 0.73
C TYR A 290 34.92 5.51 0.46
N SER A 291 34.13 4.63 -0.16
CA SER A 291 34.62 3.38 -0.71
C SER A 291 35.31 3.63 -2.05
N THR A 292 35.68 2.57 -2.78
CA THR A 292 36.23 2.73 -4.13
C THR A 292 35.17 3.18 -5.15
N ARG A 293 33.89 3.05 -4.80
CA ARG A 293 32.74 3.30 -5.70
C ARG A 293 31.75 4.32 -5.17
N PHE A 294 31.56 4.39 -3.86
CA PHE A 294 30.42 5.05 -3.26
C PHE A 294 30.79 5.96 -2.09
N THR A 295 29.92 6.93 -1.83
CA THR A 295 29.85 7.63 -0.54
C THR A 295 28.93 6.81 0.35
N ILE A 296 29.41 6.40 1.52
CA ILE A 296 28.66 5.52 2.42
C ILE A 296 28.53 6.21 3.78
N GLN A 297 27.29 6.39 4.20
CA GLN A 297 26.95 6.87 5.53
C GLN A 297 26.74 5.70 6.48
N VAL A 298 27.37 5.75 7.65
CA VAL A 298 27.08 4.85 8.77
C VAL A 298 25.92 5.46 9.55
N LYS A 299 24.75 4.82 9.48
CA LYS A 299 23.54 5.25 10.20
C LYS A 299 23.53 4.74 11.62
N GLU A 300 24.02 3.52 11.82
CA GLU A 300 24.17 2.87 13.13
C GLU A 300 25.44 1.98 13.12
N PRO A 301 26.13 1.81 14.26
CA PRO A 301 25.86 2.49 15.53
C PRO A 301 26.40 3.93 15.51
N GLU A 302 26.06 4.72 16.53
CA GLU A 302 26.72 6.02 16.76
C GLU A 302 28.21 5.82 17.05
N ILE A 303 29.07 6.19 16.10
CA ILE A 303 30.53 6.05 16.18
C ILE A 303 31.24 7.37 15.82
N THR A 304 32.57 7.37 15.79
CA THR A 304 33.38 8.53 15.34
C THR A 304 34.34 8.09 14.25
N VAL A 305 34.76 9.02 13.38
CA VAL A 305 35.67 8.75 12.25
C VAL A 305 37.06 8.24 12.65
N GLU A 306 37.39 8.25 13.93
CA GLU A 306 38.66 7.78 14.50
C GLU A 306 38.51 6.42 15.20
N SER A 307 37.30 5.88 15.27
CA SER A 307 37.01 4.66 16.02
C SER A 307 37.49 3.39 15.29
N PRO A 308 37.85 2.32 16.01
CA PRO A 308 38.15 1.03 15.40
C PRO A 308 36.99 0.46 14.56
N GLU A 309 35.75 0.73 14.97
CA GLU A 309 34.53 0.31 14.28
C GLU A 309 34.40 1.01 12.92
N TYR A 310 34.69 2.32 12.86
CA TYR A 310 34.70 3.09 11.61
C TYR A 310 35.75 2.54 10.63
N GLU A 311 36.98 2.31 11.10
CA GLU A 311 38.01 1.73 10.24
C GLU A 311 37.68 0.29 9.84
N TYR A 312 37.00 -0.48 10.70
CA TYR A 312 36.55 -1.83 10.36
C TYR A 312 35.56 -1.82 9.20
N ILE A 313 34.43 -1.11 9.31
CA ILE A 313 33.38 -1.11 8.29
C ILE A 313 33.93 -0.58 6.96
N LYS A 314 34.68 0.52 7.00
CA LYS A 314 35.31 1.11 5.82
C LYS A 314 36.23 0.13 5.10
N ASN A 315 37.16 -0.50 5.82
CA ASN A 315 38.10 -1.43 5.22
C ASN A 315 37.42 -2.73 4.76
N HIS A 316 36.35 -3.16 5.44
CA HIS A 316 35.56 -4.32 5.02
C HIS A 316 34.87 -4.07 3.68
N ILE A 317 34.20 -2.92 3.51
CA ILE A 317 33.55 -2.57 2.25
C ILE A 317 34.57 -2.38 1.12
N ILE A 318 35.70 -1.71 1.37
CA ILE A 318 36.79 -1.61 0.38
C ILE A 318 37.30 -2.99 -0.02
N SER A 319 37.50 -3.91 0.94
CA SER A 319 37.97 -5.27 0.66
C SER A 319 36.95 -6.08 -0.16
N PHE A 320 35.66 -5.90 0.09
CA PHE A 320 34.59 -6.48 -0.72
C PHE A 320 34.66 -5.97 -2.15
N GLU A 321 34.72 -4.65 -2.34
CA GLU A 321 34.79 -4.03 -3.66
C GLU A 321 36.05 -4.45 -4.42
N ASP A 322 37.21 -4.47 -3.77
CA ASP A 322 38.47 -4.93 -4.36
C ASP A 322 38.34 -6.36 -4.91
N VAL A 323 37.67 -7.25 -4.17
CA VAL A 323 37.41 -8.62 -4.63
C VAL A 323 36.38 -8.65 -5.74
N LEU A 324 35.28 -7.90 -5.61
CA LEU A 324 34.20 -7.83 -6.61
C LEU A 324 34.71 -7.34 -7.98
N TYR A 325 35.65 -6.40 -7.99
CA TYR A 325 36.25 -5.86 -9.22
C TYR A 325 37.57 -6.54 -9.63
N SER A 326 38.00 -7.59 -8.92
CA SER A 326 39.15 -8.39 -9.33
C SER A 326 38.81 -9.37 -10.46
N ASP A 327 39.84 -9.93 -11.10
CA ASP A 327 39.67 -11.00 -12.10
C ASP A 327 39.09 -12.30 -11.52
N ASN A 328 39.27 -12.53 -10.21
CA ASN A 328 38.83 -13.75 -9.51
C ASN A 328 37.52 -13.55 -8.73
N PHE A 329 36.74 -12.51 -9.03
CA PHE A 329 35.52 -12.17 -8.29
C PHE A 329 34.48 -13.30 -8.24
N MET A 330 34.46 -14.18 -9.26
CA MET A 330 33.56 -15.34 -9.37
C MET A 330 34.05 -16.57 -8.60
N ASP A 331 35.21 -16.54 -7.95
CA ASP A 331 35.72 -17.69 -7.21
C ASP A 331 34.74 -18.08 -6.08
N PRO A 332 34.31 -19.35 -5.99
CA PRO A 332 33.26 -19.76 -5.06
C PRO A 332 33.70 -19.74 -3.59
N VAL A 333 35.01 -19.57 -3.30
CA VAL A 333 35.57 -19.53 -1.95
C VAL A 333 36.09 -18.15 -1.58
N ASN A 334 36.74 -17.47 -2.53
CA ASN A 334 37.46 -16.22 -2.32
C ASN A 334 36.86 -15.01 -3.05
N GLY A 335 35.86 -15.24 -3.89
CA GLY A 335 35.16 -14.21 -4.64
C GLY A 335 34.14 -13.43 -3.81
N TYR A 336 33.26 -12.69 -4.49
CA TYR A 336 32.29 -11.80 -3.84
C TYR A 336 31.37 -12.53 -2.87
N SER A 337 31.05 -13.81 -3.15
CA SER A 337 30.12 -14.62 -2.35
C SER A 337 30.61 -14.88 -0.92
N LYS A 338 31.91 -14.67 -0.65
CA LYS A 338 32.49 -14.68 0.69
C LYS A 338 32.01 -13.49 1.54
N TYR A 339 31.78 -12.33 0.91
CA TYR A 339 31.45 -11.08 1.58
C TYR A 339 29.95 -10.84 1.68
N ILE A 340 29.18 -11.24 0.68
CA ILE A 340 27.76 -10.87 0.58
C ILE A 340 26.82 -12.05 0.82
N ASP A 341 25.69 -11.77 1.46
CA ASP A 341 24.53 -12.65 1.41
C ASP A 341 23.86 -12.52 0.05
N VAL A 342 24.15 -13.46 -0.85
CA VAL A 342 23.70 -13.41 -2.24
C VAL A 342 22.17 -13.40 -2.35
N ALA A 343 21.44 -14.01 -1.41
CA ALA A 343 19.98 -14.04 -1.45
C ALA A 343 19.36 -12.66 -1.21
N SER A 344 19.84 -11.93 -0.20
CA SER A 344 19.42 -10.55 0.08
C SER A 344 19.76 -9.60 -1.07
N PHE A 345 20.94 -9.74 -1.68
CA PHE A 345 21.34 -8.94 -2.85
C PHE A 345 20.40 -9.19 -4.03
N VAL A 346 20.07 -10.45 -4.32
CA VAL A 346 19.15 -10.79 -5.42
C VAL A 346 17.75 -10.24 -5.17
N ASP A 347 17.21 -10.35 -3.96
CA ASP A 347 15.87 -9.85 -3.66
C ASP A 347 15.79 -8.33 -3.61
N TRP A 348 16.78 -7.67 -3.01
CA TRP A 348 16.85 -6.21 -3.02
C TRP A 348 16.94 -5.69 -4.46
N TYR A 349 17.78 -6.31 -5.29
CA TYR A 349 17.88 -5.96 -6.71
C TYR A 349 16.54 -6.17 -7.42
N LEU A 350 15.92 -7.34 -7.27
CA LEU A 350 14.69 -7.66 -7.99
C LEU A 350 13.55 -6.74 -7.61
N ILE A 351 13.39 -6.40 -6.33
CA ILE A 351 12.28 -5.52 -5.90
C ILE A 351 12.50 -4.10 -6.43
N ASN A 352 13.72 -3.56 -6.33
CA ASN A 352 14.03 -2.24 -6.89
C ASN A 352 13.97 -2.24 -8.43
N GLU A 353 14.39 -3.31 -9.10
CA GLU A 353 14.32 -3.43 -10.56
C GLU A 353 12.88 -3.61 -11.04
N ILE A 354 12.03 -4.36 -10.32
CA ILE A 354 10.59 -4.47 -10.59
C ILE A 354 9.92 -3.12 -10.45
N ALA A 355 10.22 -2.36 -9.40
CA ALA A 355 9.71 -1.00 -9.26
C ALA A 355 10.40 0.00 -10.21
N LYS A 356 11.54 -0.39 -10.80
CA LYS A 356 12.48 0.49 -11.51
C LYS A 356 12.76 1.76 -10.69
N ASN A 357 13.01 1.58 -9.39
CA ASN A 357 13.18 2.66 -8.42
C ASN A 357 14.32 3.59 -8.85
N VAL A 358 14.01 4.87 -9.05
CA VAL A 358 14.91 5.84 -9.68
C VAL A 358 16.20 6.05 -8.89
N ASP A 359 16.10 6.05 -7.56
CA ASP A 359 17.25 6.31 -6.68
C ASP A 359 18.15 5.08 -6.52
N SER A 360 17.61 3.88 -6.71
CA SER A 360 18.33 2.62 -6.48
C SER A 360 19.40 2.26 -7.51
N LYS A 361 19.69 3.14 -8.49
CA LYS A 361 20.78 2.93 -9.46
C LYS A 361 22.12 3.46 -8.97
N ASP A 362 22.15 4.64 -8.35
CA ASP A 362 23.41 5.34 -8.08
C ASP A 362 23.56 5.75 -6.60
N TYR A 363 22.49 6.19 -5.93
CA TYR A 363 22.54 6.69 -4.55
C TYR A 363 21.15 6.97 -3.96
N SER A 364 21.12 7.09 -2.63
CA SER A 364 19.95 7.39 -1.78
C SER A 364 18.97 6.24 -1.63
N SER A 365 18.49 6.03 -0.40
CA SER A 365 17.52 4.97 -0.07
C SER A 365 18.04 3.54 -0.30
N MET A 366 19.36 3.40 -0.42
CA MET A 366 20.08 2.15 -0.66
C MET A 366 20.77 1.68 0.63
N TYR A 367 20.04 0.92 1.45
CA TYR A 367 20.54 0.41 2.73
C TYR A 367 21.21 -0.95 2.61
N PHE A 368 22.19 -1.18 3.48
CA PHE A 368 22.74 -2.51 3.75
C PHE A 368 23.17 -2.62 5.22
N SER A 369 23.24 -3.85 5.72
CA SER A 369 23.75 -4.15 7.06
C SER A 369 24.97 -5.06 7.04
N LEU A 370 25.80 -4.97 8.08
CA LEU A 370 26.92 -5.87 8.33
C LEU A 370 27.03 -6.14 9.84
N VAL A 371 26.92 -7.39 10.26
CA VAL A 371 27.36 -7.82 11.59
C VAL A 371 28.77 -8.41 11.47
N PRO A 372 29.74 -8.05 12.33
CA PRO A 372 31.09 -8.58 12.23
C PRO A 372 31.15 -10.11 12.18
N SER A 373 31.89 -10.65 11.21
CA SER A 373 31.98 -12.09 10.90
C SER A 373 30.78 -12.70 10.16
N GLU A 374 29.70 -11.94 9.95
CA GLU A 374 28.64 -12.28 9.01
C GLU A 374 28.93 -11.68 7.63
N LYS A 375 27.94 -11.79 6.74
CA LYS A 375 27.99 -11.24 5.40
C LYS A 375 27.22 -9.93 5.32
N ILE A 376 27.59 -9.09 4.36
CA ILE A 376 26.85 -7.90 3.98
C ILE A 376 25.48 -8.33 3.46
N LYS A 377 24.41 -7.77 3.99
CA LYS A 377 23.03 -8.02 3.55
C LYS A 377 22.45 -6.73 2.98
N MET A 378 21.84 -6.78 1.80
CA MET A 378 21.12 -5.63 1.26
C MET A 378 19.79 -5.45 1.98
N GLY A 379 19.31 -4.21 1.98
CA GLY A 379 18.09 -3.80 2.65
C GLY A 379 18.34 -3.11 3.99
N PRO A 380 17.28 -2.60 4.62
CA PRO A 380 15.88 -2.71 4.20
C PRO A 380 15.51 -1.89 2.95
N LEU A 381 14.31 -2.15 2.40
CA LEU A 381 13.71 -1.36 1.33
C LEU A 381 13.27 0.02 1.86
N TRP A 382 13.43 1.06 1.03
CA TRP A 382 12.99 2.41 1.37
C TRP A 382 12.74 3.25 0.10
N ASP A 383 11.81 4.21 0.20
CA ASP A 383 11.54 5.27 -0.80
C ASP A 383 11.20 4.80 -2.22
N PHE A 384 9.94 4.38 -2.41
CA PHE A 384 9.42 3.84 -3.67
C PHE A 384 8.29 4.70 -4.27
N ASP A 385 8.00 5.87 -3.71
CA ASP A 385 6.95 6.78 -4.19
C ASP A 385 7.22 7.26 -5.64
N LEU A 386 8.49 7.39 -6.03
CA LEU A 386 8.92 7.70 -7.40
C LEU A 386 9.07 6.47 -8.31
N GLY A 387 8.92 5.27 -7.75
CA GLY A 387 8.93 4.02 -8.49
C GLY A 387 7.66 3.81 -9.33
N PHE A 388 7.62 2.68 -10.04
CA PHE A 388 6.48 2.25 -10.83
C PHE A 388 5.99 3.30 -11.85
N GLY A 389 6.94 3.93 -12.55
CA GLY A 389 6.66 4.94 -13.57
C GLY A 389 6.24 6.30 -13.03
N ASN A 390 6.42 6.60 -11.74
CA ASN A 390 5.98 7.87 -11.15
C ASN A 390 7.01 9.01 -11.21
N VAL A 391 7.79 9.05 -12.30
CA VAL A 391 8.88 10.00 -12.49
C VAL A 391 8.94 10.45 -13.95
N ASP A 392 9.25 11.73 -14.19
CA ASP A 392 9.28 12.36 -15.52
C ASP A 392 10.67 12.85 -15.96
N TYR A 393 11.68 12.68 -15.11
CA TYR A 393 13.07 13.11 -15.36
C TYR A 393 14.05 11.95 -15.59
N ALA A 394 13.61 10.70 -15.54
CA ALA A 394 14.44 9.51 -15.67
C ALA A 394 13.76 8.43 -16.53
N ASP A 395 14.57 7.52 -17.09
CA ASP A 395 14.06 6.39 -17.89
C ASP A 395 13.15 5.45 -17.08
N SER A 396 13.23 5.50 -15.74
CA SER A 396 12.29 4.87 -14.80
C SER A 396 10.82 5.21 -15.05
N GLN A 397 10.53 6.27 -15.81
CA GLN A 397 9.19 6.54 -16.36
C GLN A 397 8.63 5.36 -17.16
N TYR A 398 9.47 4.68 -17.95
CA TYR A 398 9.07 3.63 -18.87
C TYR A 398 9.26 2.24 -18.27
N PRO A 399 8.35 1.27 -18.54
CA PRO A 399 8.43 -0.08 -17.98
C PRO A 399 9.54 -0.94 -18.61
N GLU A 400 10.10 -0.52 -19.75
CA GLU A 400 11.14 -1.24 -20.47
C GLU A 400 12.54 -0.76 -20.06
N GLY A 401 13.57 -1.57 -20.28
CA GLY A 401 14.97 -1.22 -20.00
C GLY A 401 15.38 -1.56 -18.57
N PHE A 402 16.63 -2.00 -18.40
CA PHE A 402 17.17 -2.23 -17.07
C PHE A 402 17.57 -0.89 -16.42
N TRP A 403 17.49 -0.82 -15.08
CA TRP A 403 17.87 0.38 -14.34
C TRP A 403 18.84 0.09 -13.19
N VAL A 404 18.42 -0.69 -12.20
CA VAL A 404 19.23 -1.12 -11.05
C VAL A 404 20.33 -2.07 -11.50
N MET A 405 20.20 -2.76 -12.64
CA MET A 405 21.28 -3.57 -13.20
C MET A 405 22.53 -2.72 -13.50
N ASP A 406 22.35 -1.45 -13.82
CA ASP A 406 23.46 -0.53 -14.09
C ASP A 406 24.14 -0.03 -12.81
N HIS A 407 23.58 -0.31 -11.62
CA HIS A 407 24.24 -0.02 -10.36
C HIS A 407 25.63 -0.68 -10.33
N GLN A 408 26.64 0.02 -9.79
CA GLN A 408 28.03 -0.40 -9.98
C GLN A 408 28.33 -1.78 -9.38
N TRP A 409 27.76 -2.13 -8.22
CA TRP A 409 27.93 -3.50 -7.70
C TRP A 409 27.15 -4.53 -8.52
N PHE A 410 25.91 -4.22 -8.93
CA PHE A 410 25.05 -5.19 -9.62
C PHE A 410 25.54 -5.45 -11.03
N SER A 411 25.91 -4.42 -11.79
CA SER A 411 26.50 -4.57 -13.13
C SER A 411 27.68 -5.54 -13.12
N ARG A 412 28.53 -5.47 -12.09
CA ARG A 412 29.64 -6.42 -11.91
C ARG A 412 29.17 -7.82 -11.52
N LEU A 413 28.19 -7.96 -10.63
CA LEU A 413 27.61 -9.25 -10.26
C LEU A 413 26.94 -9.94 -11.47
N PHE A 414 26.30 -9.19 -12.37
CA PHE A 414 25.68 -9.72 -13.59
C PHE A 414 26.68 -10.28 -14.61
N GLU A 415 27.98 -10.03 -14.44
CA GLU A 415 29.02 -10.72 -15.22
C GLU A 415 29.27 -12.16 -14.75
N ASP A 416 28.79 -12.57 -13.57
CA ASP A 416 28.84 -13.95 -13.09
C ASP A 416 27.59 -14.74 -13.53
N PRO A 417 27.71 -15.76 -14.41
CA PRO A 417 26.58 -16.58 -14.82
C PRO A 417 25.84 -17.25 -13.65
N ALA A 418 26.53 -17.55 -12.54
CA ALA A 418 25.90 -18.13 -11.36
C ALA A 418 25.00 -17.12 -10.62
N PHE A 419 25.35 -15.83 -10.63
CA PHE A 419 24.50 -14.77 -10.10
C PHE A 419 23.29 -14.54 -11.00
N VAL A 420 23.51 -14.47 -12.33
CA VAL A 420 22.43 -14.33 -13.32
C VAL A 420 21.37 -15.42 -13.16
N GLU A 421 21.79 -16.68 -13.00
CA GLU A 421 20.86 -17.79 -12.82
C GLU A 421 20.04 -17.67 -11.52
N LYS A 422 20.63 -17.13 -10.45
CA LYS A 422 19.91 -16.86 -9.19
C LYS A 422 18.86 -15.76 -9.38
N VAL A 423 19.20 -14.69 -10.08
CA VAL A 423 18.26 -13.62 -10.42
C VAL A 423 17.11 -14.16 -11.26
N LYS A 424 17.40 -14.91 -12.33
CA LYS A 424 16.38 -15.51 -13.21
C LYS A 424 15.43 -16.42 -12.42
N THR A 425 16.01 -17.32 -11.61
CA THR A 425 15.23 -18.24 -10.77
C THR A 425 14.37 -17.46 -9.77
N ARG A 426 14.93 -16.44 -9.12
CA ARG A 426 14.22 -15.67 -8.10
C ARG A 426 13.19 -14.72 -8.70
N PHE A 427 13.40 -14.20 -9.90
CA PHE A 427 12.40 -13.41 -10.62
C PHE A 427 11.14 -14.23 -10.88
N LEU A 428 11.26 -15.53 -11.23
CA LEU A 428 10.10 -16.39 -11.42
C LEU A 428 9.22 -16.50 -10.17
N PHE A 429 9.79 -16.38 -8.97
CA PHE A 429 9.00 -16.32 -7.74
C PHE A 429 8.11 -15.06 -7.72
N PHE A 430 8.66 -13.88 -7.99
CA PHE A 430 7.87 -12.64 -8.05
C PHE A 430 6.85 -12.66 -9.20
N ARG A 431 7.25 -13.19 -10.37
CA ARG A 431 6.37 -13.37 -11.53
C ARG A 431 5.17 -14.28 -11.21
N ASN A 432 5.40 -15.39 -10.52
CA ASN A 432 4.33 -16.30 -10.10
C ASN A 432 3.40 -15.69 -9.03
N ASN A 433 3.84 -14.65 -8.31
CA ASN A 433 3.04 -13.90 -7.34
C ASN A 433 2.45 -12.60 -7.90
N GLN A 434 2.50 -12.37 -9.21
CA GLN A 434 2.01 -11.13 -9.82
C GLN A 434 0.51 -10.87 -9.58
N ASP A 435 -0.32 -11.92 -9.61
CA ASP A 435 -1.75 -11.78 -9.34
C ASP A 435 -1.99 -11.33 -7.90
N TYR A 436 -1.19 -11.83 -6.95
CA TYR A 436 -1.22 -11.37 -5.56
C TYR A 436 -0.88 -9.88 -5.45
N PHE A 437 0.19 -9.41 -6.11
CA PHE A 437 0.56 -7.98 -6.09
C PHE A 437 -0.48 -7.09 -6.79
N THR A 438 -1.09 -7.58 -7.87
CA THR A 438 -2.17 -6.86 -8.55
C THR A 438 -3.40 -6.76 -7.66
N GLN A 439 -3.74 -7.82 -6.92
CA GLN A 439 -4.81 -7.82 -5.94
C GLN A 439 -4.52 -6.87 -4.79
N ILE A 440 -3.28 -6.80 -4.30
CA ILE A 440 -2.87 -5.81 -3.29
C ILE A 440 -3.15 -4.37 -3.78
N ILE A 441 -2.86 -4.05 -5.04
CA ILE A 441 -3.16 -2.71 -5.58
C ILE A 441 -4.68 -2.43 -5.53
N ASP A 442 -5.50 -3.40 -5.93
CA ASP A 442 -6.96 -3.27 -5.90
C ASP A 442 -7.50 -3.14 -4.47
N ASP A 443 -7.04 -4.00 -3.56
CA ASP A 443 -7.44 -4.00 -2.15
C ASP A 443 -7.05 -2.69 -1.46
N GLN A 444 -5.86 -2.17 -1.73
CA GLN A 444 -5.42 -0.88 -1.17
C GLN A 444 -6.20 0.30 -1.75
N ALA A 445 -6.51 0.27 -3.05
CA ALA A 445 -7.34 1.31 -3.65
C ALA A 445 -8.76 1.34 -3.04
N ASP A 446 -9.32 0.15 -2.80
CA ASP A 446 -10.61 0.00 -2.14
C ASP A 446 -10.58 0.42 -0.67
N TYR A 447 -9.50 0.09 0.05
CA TYR A 447 -9.27 0.50 1.45
C TYR A 447 -9.13 2.02 1.58
N LEU A 448 -8.45 2.66 0.63
CA LEU A 448 -8.16 4.10 0.64
C LEU A 448 -9.25 4.95 -0.02
N ARG A 449 -10.38 4.37 -0.46
CA ARG A 449 -11.38 5.08 -1.29
C ARG A 449 -11.84 6.42 -0.73
N TRP A 450 -11.99 6.51 0.59
CA TRP A 450 -12.41 7.71 1.30
C TRP A 450 -11.22 8.62 1.62
N ALA A 451 -10.12 8.02 2.08
CA ALA A 451 -8.88 8.70 2.43
C ALA A 451 -8.30 9.50 1.25
N GLN A 452 -8.23 8.89 0.07
CA GLN A 452 -7.75 9.57 -1.14
C GLN A 452 -8.61 10.79 -1.49
N GLN A 453 -9.93 10.71 -1.28
CA GLN A 453 -10.85 11.81 -1.59
C GLN A 453 -10.66 12.97 -0.61
N GLU A 454 -10.53 12.69 0.69
CA GLU A 454 -10.31 13.74 1.69
C GLU A 454 -8.92 14.35 1.57
N ASN A 455 -7.91 13.53 1.24
CA ASN A 455 -6.57 14.02 0.94
C ASN A 455 -6.57 14.95 -0.29
N ASP A 456 -7.31 14.60 -1.35
CA ASP A 456 -7.48 15.46 -2.53
C ASP A 456 -8.30 16.73 -2.22
N ASN A 457 -9.39 16.64 -1.46
CA ASN A 457 -10.15 17.80 -1.01
C ASN A 457 -9.26 18.84 -0.31
N ARG A 458 -8.22 18.38 0.40
CA ARG A 458 -7.26 19.25 1.09
C ARG A 458 -6.16 19.78 0.18
N TRP A 459 -5.66 18.97 -0.75
CA TRP A 459 -4.41 19.24 -1.46
C TRP A 459 -4.53 19.46 -2.98
N ASP A 460 -5.73 19.28 -3.54
CA ASP A 460 -6.08 19.49 -4.97
C ASP A 460 -5.11 18.77 -5.93
N LEU A 461 -4.98 17.45 -5.77
CA LEU A 461 -4.00 16.63 -6.49
C LEU A 461 -4.51 16.15 -7.85
N PHE A 462 -5.77 15.74 -7.95
CA PHE A 462 -6.32 15.22 -9.20
C PHE A 462 -6.61 16.34 -10.20
N GLY A 463 -6.25 16.11 -11.47
CA GLY A 463 -6.33 17.09 -12.54
C GLY A 463 -5.18 18.10 -12.58
N ASN A 464 -4.31 18.11 -11.56
CA ASN A 464 -3.17 19.03 -11.46
C ASN A 464 -1.83 18.29 -11.64
N TYR A 465 -0.84 18.95 -12.24
CA TYR A 465 0.52 18.43 -12.25
C TYR A 465 1.12 18.52 -10.84
N VAL A 466 1.67 17.41 -10.36
CA VAL A 466 2.47 17.33 -9.14
C VAL A 466 3.81 16.75 -9.54
N TRP A 467 4.91 17.44 -9.24
CA TRP A 467 6.24 16.93 -9.58
C TRP A 467 6.54 15.62 -8.81
N PRO A 468 7.15 14.60 -9.42
CA PRO A 468 7.58 14.48 -10.83
C PRO A 468 6.64 13.61 -11.68
N ASN A 469 5.32 13.71 -11.51
CA ASN A 469 4.39 12.78 -12.14
C ASN A 469 4.35 12.96 -13.68
N PRO A 470 4.63 11.91 -14.48
CA PRO A 470 4.62 12.01 -15.95
C PRO A 470 3.21 12.04 -16.56
N VAL A 471 2.21 11.69 -15.76
CA VAL A 471 0.80 11.62 -16.15
C VAL A 471 -0.04 12.43 -15.16
N VAL A 472 -1.14 12.99 -15.65
CA VAL A 472 -2.08 13.76 -14.84
C VAL A 472 -3.47 13.23 -15.12
N TYR A 473 -4.05 12.56 -14.12
CA TYR A 473 -5.42 12.07 -14.20
C TYR A 473 -6.36 12.84 -13.27
N ASN A 474 -7.66 12.77 -13.56
CA ASN A 474 -8.70 13.51 -12.84
C ASN A 474 -9.33 12.71 -11.70
N THR A 475 -8.97 11.43 -11.55
CA THR A 475 -9.52 10.57 -10.51
C THR A 475 -8.46 9.59 -9.99
N HIS A 476 -8.58 9.20 -8.73
CA HIS A 476 -7.73 8.17 -8.12
C HIS A 476 -7.74 6.85 -8.88
N ILE A 477 -8.90 6.37 -9.32
CA ILE A 477 -8.98 5.11 -10.07
C ILE A 477 -8.20 5.15 -11.40
N GLN A 478 -8.04 6.32 -12.03
CA GLN A 478 -7.20 6.46 -13.21
C GLN A 478 -5.70 6.36 -12.86
N GLU A 479 -5.27 6.97 -11.75
CA GLU A 479 -3.90 6.82 -11.22
C GLU A 479 -3.60 5.36 -10.84
N VAL A 480 -4.54 4.68 -10.17
CA VAL A 480 -4.43 3.25 -9.81
C VAL A 480 -4.35 2.37 -11.06
N ASN A 481 -5.18 2.63 -12.07
CA ASN A 481 -5.14 1.90 -13.34
C ASN A 481 -3.80 2.10 -14.06
N TYR A 482 -3.19 3.28 -13.97
CA TYR A 482 -1.86 3.53 -14.52
C TYR A 482 -0.79 2.74 -13.78
N LEU A 483 -0.79 2.73 -12.44
CA LEU A 483 0.11 1.89 -11.64
C LEU A 483 -0.01 0.41 -12.03
N LYS A 484 -1.23 -0.12 -12.12
CA LYS A 484 -1.48 -1.52 -12.54
C LYS A 484 -0.97 -1.78 -13.96
N TYR A 485 -1.27 -0.89 -14.90
CA TYR A 485 -0.80 -1.03 -16.28
C TYR A 485 0.73 -1.07 -16.35
N TRP A 486 1.39 -0.10 -15.73
CA TRP A 486 2.85 0.02 -15.73
C TRP A 486 3.49 -1.23 -15.10
N PHE A 487 3.00 -1.66 -13.93
CA PHE A 487 3.51 -2.85 -13.25
C PHE A 487 3.39 -4.11 -14.11
N ASN A 488 2.23 -4.31 -14.77
CA ASN A 488 2.01 -5.47 -15.62
C ASN A 488 2.93 -5.48 -16.86
N GLU A 489 3.10 -4.34 -17.54
CA GLU A 489 4.02 -4.25 -18.68
C GLU A 489 5.47 -4.42 -18.23
N ARG A 490 5.85 -3.90 -17.05
CA ARG A 490 7.18 -4.08 -16.47
C ARG A 490 7.50 -5.55 -16.21
N MET A 491 6.59 -6.27 -15.56
CA MET A 491 6.77 -7.70 -15.26
C MET A 491 6.88 -8.54 -16.54
N LYS A 492 6.06 -8.24 -17.55
CA LYS A 492 6.13 -8.88 -18.87
C LYS A 492 7.45 -8.57 -19.59
N TRP A 493 7.93 -7.33 -19.50
CA TRP A 493 9.21 -6.96 -20.08
C TRP A 493 10.37 -7.69 -19.39
N LEU A 494 10.41 -7.70 -18.06
CA LEU A 494 11.44 -8.39 -17.27
C LEU A 494 11.47 -9.89 -17.55
N GLU A 495 10.31 -10.54 -17.66
CA GLU A 495 10.22 -11.96 -18.02
C GLU A 495 10.90 -12.24 -19.36
N ASN A 496 10.62 -11.43 -20.38
CA ASN A 496 11.28 -11.57 -21.67
C ASN A 496 12.77 -11.25 -21.58
N ALA A 497 13.16 -10.16 -20.91
CA ALA A 497 14.54 -9.74 -20.81
C ALA A 497 15.41 -10.82 -20.13
N TYR A 498 14.96 -11.38 -19.02
CA TYR A 498 15.66 -12.45 -18.29
C TYR A 498 15.71 -13.78 -19.04
N MET A 499 14.78 -14.06 -19.97
CA MET A 499 14.87 -15.24 -20.84
C MET A 499 16.02 -15.18 -21.84
N TRP A 500 16.42 -13.97 -22.27
CA TRP A 500 17.45 -13.75 -23.28
C TRP A 500 18.83 -13.39 -22.70
N MET A 501 18.92 -13.26 -21.37
CA MET A 501 20.18 -13.26 -20.61
C MET A 501 20.67 -14.69 -20.40
#